data_AF-A0A935UIQ0-F1
#
_entry.id   AF-A0A935UIQ0-F1
#
_cell.length_a   1.000
_cell.length_b   1.000
_cell.length_c   1.000
_cell.angle_alpha   90.00
_cell.angle_beta   90.00
_cell.angle_gamma   90.00
#
_symmetry.space_group_name_H-M   'P 1'
#
loop_
_entity.id
_entity.type
_entity.pdbx_description
1 polymer ?
#
loop_
_entity_poly.entity_id
_entity_poly.type
_entity_poly.pdbx_seq_one_letter_code
_entity_poly.pdbx_strand_id
1 'polypeptide(L)'
;MKKNFLSMAILAVVVSMSSCGGGSSFEGDVKKFGNMRCKAQQLAAKDQSDEKVKKELEDLQKEMETYGDEMSKKYEKDKDNKEMEAKADKIMKDIMDKCK
;
A
#
# COMPACT_ATOMS: atom_id res chain seq x y z
N MET A 1 45.94 8.00 19.89
CA MET A 1 45.77 7.80 21.35
C MET A 1 45.03 8.98 21.94
N LYS A 2 44.22 8.71 22.98
CA LYS A 2 43.45 9.65 23.84
C LYS A 2 42.15 10.13 23.19
N LYS A 3 41.01 9.41 23.37
CA LYS A 3 40.15 9.29 24.57
C LYS A 3 39.67 10.65 25.09
N ASN A 4 38.37 10.89 24.97
CA ASN A 4 37.45 11.48 25.95
C ASN A 4 36.07 10.88 25.62
N PHE A 5 35.59 9.86 26.34
CA PHE A 5 34.76 9.95 27.56
C PHE A 5 33.59 10.93 27.38
N LEU A 6 32.37 10.47 27.11
CA LEU A 6 31.38 9.83 28.00
C LEU A 6 30.31 10.85 28.41
N SER A 7 29.10 10.73 27.84
CA SER A 7 27.82 11.19 28.40
C SER A 7 26.71 10.71 27.44
N MET A 8 26.05 9.57 27.65
CA MET A 8 25.08 9.24 28.70
C MET A 8 23.84 10.16 28.69
N ALA A 9 22.88 9.81 27.84
CA ALA A 9 21.43 10.05 27.98
C ALA A 9 20.74 9.24 26.88
N ILE A 10 20.37 7.97 27.12
CA ILE A 10 19.00 7.61 27.49
C ILE A 10 17.97 8.67 27.09
N LEU A 11 17.42 8.51 25.89
CA LEU A 11 15.99 8.69 25.69
C LEU A 11 15.53 7.51 24.85
N ALA A 12 15.16 6.45 25.58
CA ALA A 12 14.05 5.62 25.16
C ALA A 12 12.86 6.55 24.95
N VAL A 13 12.70 7.05 23.72
CA VAL A 13 11.39 7.47 23.26
C VAL A 13 10.62 6.18 23.19
N VAL A 14 10.00 5.88 24.32
CA VAL A 14 8.75 5.14 24.41
C VAL A 14 7.96 5.64 23.21
N VAL A 15 7.91 4.82 22.16
CA VAL A 15 6.91 4.95 21.12
C VAL A 15 5.63 4.69 21.88
N SER A 16 5.13 5.77 22.47
CA SER A 16 3.75 5.96 22.81
C SER A 16 3.03 5.56 21.55
N MET A 17 2.59 4.29 21.55
CA MET A 17 1.37 3.85 20.89
C MET A 17 0.26 4.73 21.45
N SER A 18 0.31 5.98 21.01
CA SER A 18 -0.80 6.87 20.85
C SER A 18 -1.69 6.06 19.93
N SER A 19 -2.59 5.31 20.55
CA SER A 19 -3.88 4.94 20.02
C SER A 19 -4.59 6.23 19.58
N CYS A 20 -4.05 6.83 18.53
CA CYS A 20 -4.69 7.76 17.63
C CYS A 20 -5.02 6.90 16.42
N GLY A 21 -6.31 6.67 16.21
CA GLY A 21 -6.85 5.93 15.08
C GLY A 21 -6.52 6.59 13.74
N GLY A 22 -5.27 6.46 13.29
CA GLY A 22 -4.85 6.69 11.91
C GLY A 22 -5.08 5.44 11.07
N GLY A 23 -6.22 4.77 11.25
CA GLY A 23 -6.60 3.67 10.38
C GLY A 23 -6.81 4.23 8.98
N SER A 24 -6.07 3.73 7.99
CA SER A 24 -6.34 4.03 6.59
C SER A 24 -7.84 3.84 6.32
N SER A 25 -8.48 4.86 5.74
CA SER A 25 -9.89 4.81 5.39
C SER A 25 -10.10 3.83 4.25
N PHE A 26 -11.30 3.27 4.12
CA PHE A 26 -11.64 2.40 3.00
C PHE A 26 -11.29 3.01 1.65
N GLU A 27 -11.61 4.30 1.44
CA GLU A 27 -11.25 5.00 0.20
C GLU A 27 -9.73 5.13 0.01
N GLY A 28 -8.99 5.35 1.09
CA GLY A 28 -7.52 5.39 1.05
C GLY A 28 -6.93 4.05 0.63
N ASP A 29 -7.47 2.96 1.17
CA ASP A 29 -7.03 1.62 0.83
C ASP A 29 -7.37 1.23 -0.62
N VAL A 30 -8.59 1.52 -1.07
CA VAL A 30 -8.98 1.30 -2.47
C VAL A 30 -8.11 2.16 -3.41
N LYS A 31 -7.84 3.42 -3.07
CA LYS A 31 -6.94 4.27 -3.87
C LYS A 31 -5.54 3.68 -3.96
N LYS A 32 -5.00 3.17 -2.85
CA LYS A 32 -3.69 2.52 -2.84
C LYS A 32 -3.70 1.29 -3.74
N PHE A 33 -4.69 0.42 -3.62
CA PHE A 33 -4.82 -0.77 -4.47
C PHE A 33 -4.98 -0.43 -5.95
N GLY A 34 -5.80 0.56 -6.28
CA GLY A 34 -5.97 1.05 -7.65
C GLY A 34 -4.68 1.59 -8.27
N ASN A 35 -3.90 2.36 -7.50
CA ASN A 35 -2.60 2.85 -7.97
C ASN A 35 -1.58 1.72 -8.20
N MET A 36 -1.58 0.69 -7.35
CA MET A 36 -0.75 -0.50 -7.58
C MET A 36 -1.16 -1.22 -8.87
N ARG A 37 -2.47 -1.39 -9.11
CA ARG A 37 -2.98 -1.95 -10.37
C ARG A 37 -2.55 -1.13 -11.58
N CYS A 38 -2.65 0.20 -11.48
CA CYS A 38 -2.22 1.08 -12.55
C CYS A 38 -0.71 0.92 -12.84
N LYS A 39 0.13 0.93 -11.80
CA LYS A 39 1.57 0.71 -11.95
C LYS A 39 1.88 -0.66 -12.57
N ALA A 40 1.15 -1.71 -12.19
CA ALA A 40 1.30 -3.04 -12.78
C ALA A 40 0.96 -3.04 -14.28
N GLN A 41 -0.11 -2.34 -14.68
CA GLN A 41 -0.46 -2.18 -16.09
C GLN A 41 0.62 -1.43 -16.88
N GLN A 42 1.15 -0.34 -16.31
CA GLN A 42 2.25 0.41 -16.92
C GLN A 42 3.53 -0.42 -17.04
N LEU A 43 3.87 -1.23 -16.04
CA LEU A 43 5.01 -2.13 -16.09
C LEU A 43 4.80 -3.27 -17.11
N ALA A 44 3.60 -3.82 -17.19
CA ALA A 44 3.26 -4.85 -18.18
C ALA A 44 3.28 -4.35 -19.63
N ALA A 45 3.04 -3.04 -19.84
CA ALA A 45 3.15 -2.41 -21.15
C ALA A 45 4.60 -2.09 -21.58
N LYS A 46 5.56 -2.19 -20.66
CA LYS A 46 7.00 -2.05 -20.96
C LYS A 46 7.57 -3.35 -21.53
N ASP A 47 8.79 -3.25 -22.06
CA ASP A 47 9.54 -4.41 -22.56
C ASP A 47 9.78 -5.43 -21.45
N GLN A 48 9.17 -6.61 -21.58
CA GLN A 48 9.28 -7.71 -20.62
C GLN A 48 10.59 -8.50 -20.75
N SER A 49 11.43 -8.20 -21.73
CA SER A 49 12.79 -8.74 -21.81
C SER A 49 13.76 -8.02 -20.87
N ASP A 50 13.39 -6.84 -20.35
CA ASP A 50 14.13 -6.15 -19.30
C ASP A 50 13.89 -6.84 -17.94
N GLU A 51 14.94 -7.47 -17.40
CA GLU A 51 14.88 -8.16 -16.11
C GLU A 51 14.45 -7.25 -14.94
N LYS A 52 14.73 -5.95 -14.99
CA LYS A 52 14.28 -5.00 -13.96
C LYS A 52 12.78 -4.79 -14.05
N VAL A 53 12.25 -4.58 -15.26
CA VAL A 53 10.80 -4.43 -15.48
C VAL A 53 10.06 -5.68 -15.02
N LYS A 54 10.57 -6.86 -15.39
CA LYS A 54 9.99 -8.14 -14.99
C LYS A 54 10.00 -8.30 -13.46
N LYS A 55 11.12 -8.02 -12.81
CA LYS A 55 11.25 -8.12 -11.35
C LYS A 55 10.35 -7.11 -10.62
N GLU A 56 10.31 -5.86 -11.08
CA GLU A 56 9.41 -4.85 -10.51
C GLU A 56 7.93 -5.24 -10.64
N LEU A 57 7.55 -5.87 -11.75
CA LEU A 57 6.20 -6.37 -11.96
C LEU A 57 5.89 -7.55 -11.03
N GLU A 58 6.80 -8.51 -10.89
CA GLU A 58 6.64 -9.66 -9.99
C GLU A 58 6.54 -9.24 -8.52
N ASP A 59 7.39 -8.31 -8.07
CA ASP A 59 7.37 -7.81 -6.69
C ASP A 59 6.08 -7.02 -6.43
N LEU A 60 5.64 -6.21 -7.40
CA LEU A 60 4.38 -5.47 -7.29
C LEU A 60 3.15 -6.40 -7.26
N GLN A 61 3.16 -7.49 -8.03
CA GLN A 61 2.08 -8.48 -7.99
C GLN A 61 1.97 -9.15 -6.62
N LYS A 62 3.10 -9.49 -5.98
CA LYS A 62 3.12 -10.04 -4.61
C LYS A 62 2.62 -9.02 -3.58
N GLU A 63 3.01 -7.75 -3.73
CA GLU A 63 2.50 -6.67 -2.86
C GLU A 63 0.99 -6.52 -3.02
N MET A 64 0.48 -6.58 -4.25
CA MET A 64 -0.95 -6.53 -4.53
C MET A 64 -1.72 -7.71 -3.95
N GLU A 65 -1.19 -8.94 -4.04
CA GLU A 65 -1.78 -10.13 -3.43
C GLU A 65 -1.87 -9.98 -1.91
N THR A 66 -0.74 -9.65 -1.28
CA THR A 66 -0.67 -9.44 0.17
C THR A 66 -1.64 -8.35 0.63
N TYR A 67 -1.66 -7.22 -0.06
CA TYR A 67 -2.51 -6.10 0.29
C TYR A 67 -4.00 -6.38 0.01
N GLY A 68 -4.31 -7.15 -1.04
CA GLY A 68 -5.66 -7.63 -1.32
C GLY A 68 -6.19 -8.52 -0.19
N ASP A 69 -5.36 -9.42 0.33
CA ASP A 69 -5.69 -10.26 1.48
C ASP A 69 -5.89 -9.43 2.76
N GLU A 70 -5.03 -8.43 3.00
CA GLU A 70 -5.19 -7.49 4.12
C GLU A 70 -6.52 -6.73 4.02
N MET A 71 -6.85 -6.21 2.83
CA MET A 71 -8.12 -5.52 2.59
C MET A 71 -9.32 -6.46 2.80
N SER A 72 -9.25 -7.68 2.28
CA SER A 72 -10.32 -8.69 2.43
C SER A 72 -10.59 -8.99 3.90
N LYS A 73 -9.54 -9.21 4.70
CA LYS A 73 -9.67 -9.42 6.15
C LYS A 73 -10.15 -8.18 6.89
N LYS A 74 -9.66 -7.00 6.51
CA LYS A 74 -10.01 -5.72 7.16
C LYS A 74 -11.48 -5.34 6.95
N TYR A 75 -12.03 -5.66 5.77
CA TYR A 75 -13.39 -5.29 5.36
C TYR A 75 -14.33 -6.49 5.21
N GLU A 76 -14.00 -7.65 5.80
CA GLU A 76 -14.78 -8.88 5.67
C GLU A 76 -16.25 -8.71 6.08
N LYS A 77 -16.49 -7.92 7.14
CA LYS A 77 -17.83 -7.62 7.67
C LYS A 77 -18.65 -6.73 6.74
N ASP A 78 -18.00 -6.03 5.82
CA ASP A 78 -18.59 -5.08 4.88
C ASP A 78 -18.60 -5.62 3.44
N LYS A 79 -18.28 -6.90 3.22
CA LYS A 79 -18.18 -7.51 1.88
C LYS A 79 -19.47 -7.40 1.05
N ASP A 80 -20.62 -7.34 1.72
CA ASP A 80 -21.95 -7.24 1.09
C ASP A 80 -22.50 -5.79 1.12
N ASN A 81 -21.68 -4.82 1.56
CA ASN A 81 -22.06 -3.41 1.62
C ASN A 81 -22.00 -2.78 0.22
N LYS A 82 -23.16 -2.71 -0.43
CA LYS A 82 -23.32 -2.12 -1.77
C LYS A 82 -22.81 -0.68 -1.90
N GLU A 83 -22.88 0.13 -0.83
CA GLU A 83 -22.36 1.50 -0.88
C GLU A 83 -20.84 1.52 -0.91
N MET A 84 -20.19 0.61 -0.17
CA MET A 84 -18.74 0.47 -0.20
C MET A 84 -18.26 -0.11 -1.53
N GLU A 85 -18.97 -1.10 -2.07
CA GLU A 85 -18.71 -1.64 -3.41
C GLU A 85 -18.79 -0.54 -4.48
N ALA A 86 -19.88 0.22 -4.52
CA ALA A 86 -20.04 1.32 -5.49
C ALA A 86 -18.98 2.42 -5.33
N LYS A 87 -18.57 2.73 -4.10
CA LYS A 87 -17.45 3.67 -3.84
C LYS A 87 -16.13 3.11 -4.35
N ALA A 88 -15.86 1.82 -4.11
CA ALA A 88 -14.64 1.19 -4.57
C ALA A 88 -14.57 1.17 -6.09
N ASP A 89 -15.66 0.79 -6.76
CA ASP A 89 -15.77 0.77 -8.22
C ASP A 89 -15.53 2.15 -8.82
N LYS A 90 -16.12 3.20 -8.24
CA LYS A 90 -15.92 4.57 -8.70
C LYS A 90 -14.46 4.99 -8.57
N ILE A 91 -13.83 4.75 -7.42
CA ILE A 91 -12.42 5.10 -7.19
C ILE A 91 -11.51 4.33 -8.14
N MET A 92 -11.72 3.02 -8.28
CA MET A 92 -10.94 2.17 -9.16
C MET A 92 -11.08 2.63 -10.61
N LYS A 93 -12.31 2.91 -11.07
CA LYS A 93 -12.56 3.45 -12.40
C LYS A 93 -11.84 4.78 -12.62
N ASP A 94 -11.98 5.74 -11.71
CA ASP A 94 -11.32 7.05 -11.82
C ASP A 94 -9.79 6.93 -11.92
N ILE A 95 -9.19 5.97 -11.22
CA ILE A 95 -7.75 5.69 -11.30
C ILE A 95 -7.39 5.03 -12.62
N MET A 96 -8.12 3.99 -13.03
CA MET A 96 -7.84 3.24 -14.25
C MET A 96 -8.09 4.08 -15.51
N ASP A 97 -9.10 4.96 -15.52
CA ASP A 97 -9.36 5.88 -16.63
C ASP A 97 -8.21 6.91 -16.81
N LYS A 98 -7.50 7.22 -15.74
CA LYS A 98 -6.29 8.06 -15.74
C LYS A 98 -5.01 7.25 -15.97
N CYS A 99 -5.09 5.93 -15.84
CA CYS A 99 -4.00 5.00 -16.11
C CYS A 99 -3.90 4.74 -17.61
N LYS A 100 -3.41 5.74 -18.33
CA LYS A 100 -3.13 5.68 -19.77
C LYS A 100 -1.64 5.86 -20.01
#